data_AF-A0A538B7L5-F1
#
_entry.id   AF-A0A538B7L5-F1
#
_cell.length_a   1.000
_cell.length_b   1.000
_cell.length_c   1.000
_cell.angle_alpha   90.00
_cell.angle_beta   90.00
_cell.angle_gamma   90.00
#
_symmetry.space_group_name_H-M   'P 1'
#
loop_
_entity.id
_entity.type
_entity.pdbx_description
1 polymer ?
#
loop_
_entity_poly.entity_id
_entity_poly.type
_entity_poly.pdbx_seq_one_letter_code
_entity_poly.pdbx_strand_id
1 'polypeptide(L)'
;MSDEADRQAGTRTRVSAFLFRHPGLRLGGLLGVPGLWFLVIYLGALVVMYATAFWHLDAFTGLVVRQFSLSNFKRIVDVPV
;
A
#
# COMPACT_ATOMS: atom_id res chain seq x y z
N MET A 1 -21.46 34.49 1.09
CA MET A 1 -20.22 33.96 1.70
C MET A 1 -20.45 33.24 3.05
N SER A 2 -21.69 33.16 3.57
CA SER A 2 -22.00 32.57 4.89
C SER A 2 -22.49 31.10 4.86
N ASP A 3 -22.98 30.60 3.72
CA ASP A 3 -23.59 29.25 3.62
C ASP A 3 -22.58 28.07 3.64
N GLU A 4 -21.30 28.33 3.38
CA GLU A 4 -20.26 27.29 3.32
C GLU A 4 -19.78 26.87 4.72
N ALA A 5 -19.84 27.78 5.70
CA ALA A 5 -19.40 27.53 7.07
C ALA A 5 -20.33 26.56 7.82
N ASP A 6 -21.65 26.68 7.63
CA ASP A 6 -22.64 25.80 8.28
C ASP A 6 -22.62 24.36 7.75
N ARG A 7 -22.35 24.17 6.45
CA ARG A 7 -22.22 22.83 5.86
C ARG A 7 -20.97 22.09 6.34
N GLN A 8 -19.86 22.82 6.52
CA GLN A 8 -18.64 22.27 7.11
C GLN A 8 -18.84 21.94 8.60
N ALA A 9 -19.55 22.79 9.36
CA ALA A 9 -19.88 22.52 10.76
C ALA A 9 -20.72 21.26 10.94
N GLY A 10 -21.75 21.05 10.12
CA GLY A 10 -22.60 19.84 10.18
C GLY A 10 -21.86 18.55 9.83
N THR A 11 -20.97 18.58 8.83
CA THR A 11 -20.18 17.41 8.43
C THR A 11 -19.10 17.09 9.47
N ARG A 12 -18.39 18.11 9.96
CA ARG A 12 -17.32 17.97 10.96
C ARG A 12 -17.86 17.53 12.32
N THR A 13 -19.06 17.99 12.70
CA THR A 13 -19.75 17.58 13.94
C THR A 13 -20.26 16.14 13.89
N ARG A 14 -20.66 15.66 12.70
CA ARG A 14 -21.07 14.25 12.54
C ARG A 14 -19.90 13.29 12.59
N VAL A 15 -18.77 13.62 11.96
CA VAL A 15 -17.55 12.80 12.03
C VAL A 15 -17.02 12.75 13.46
N SER A 16 -17.02 13.89 14.18
CA SER A 16 -16.60 13.92 15.59
C SER A 16 -17.57 13.15 16.49
N ALA A 17 -18.89 13.28 16.33
CA ALA A 17 -19.87 12.53 17.12
C ALA A 17 -19.74 11.00 16.92
N PHE A 18 -19.39 10.55 15.70
CA PHE A 18 -19.16 9.14 15.41
C PHE A 18 -17.85 8.61 16.05
N LEU A 19 -16.78 9.41 16.04
CA LEU A 19 -15.52 9.11 16.73
C LEU A 19 -15.67 9.11 18.27
N PHE A 20 -16.50 9.99 18.82
CA PHE A 20 -16.76 10.06 20.27
C PHE A 20 -17.60 8.88 20.78
N ARG A 21 -18.45 8.29 19.94
CA ARG A 21 -19.32 7.16 20.32
C ARG A 21 -18.57 5.81 20.35
N HIS A 22 -17.37 5.75 19.78
CA HIS A 22 -16.45 4.61 19.86
C HIS A 22 -15.15 5.01 20.57
N PRO A 23 -15.04 4.89 21.91
CA PRO A 23 -13.78 5.15 22.62
C PRO A 23 -12.60 4.34 22.07
N GLY A 24 -12.85 3.17 21.48
CA GLY A 24 -11.87 2.36 20.75
C GLY A 24 -11.37 2.97 19.43
N LEU A 25 -12.11 3.87 18.77
CA LEU A 25 -11.63 4.60 17.58
C LEU A 25 -10.65 5.71 17.94
N ARG A 26 -10.74 6.28 19.15
CA ARG A 26 -9.77 7.28 19.62
C ARG A 26 -8.46 6.60 20.01
N LEU A 27 -8.53 5.46 20.70
CA LEU A 27 -7.38 4.59 20.97
C LEU A 27 -6.79 4.03 19.67
N GLY A 28 -7.65 3.52 18.79
CA GLY A 28 -7.32 3.01 17.47
C GLY A 28 -6.90 4.08 16.48
N GLY A 29 -7.21 5.36 16.70
CA GLY A 29 -6.64 6.48 15.94
C GLY A 29 -5.23 6.80 16.43
N LEU A 30 -5.04 6.85 17.75
CA LEU A 30 -3.72 7.06 18.35
C LEU A 30 -2.73 5.93 17.99
N LEU A 31 -3.20 4.68 17.95
CA LEU A 31 -2.40 3.51 17.62
C LEU A 31 -2.47 3.11 16.13
N GLY A 32 -3.58 3.41 15.46
CA GLY A 32 -3.80 3.05 14.07
C GLY A 32 -3.16 4.02 13.10
N VAL A 33 -2.85 5.27 13.48
CA VAL A 33 -1.98 6.13 12.65
C VAL A 33 -0.59 5.49 12.49
N PRO A 34 0.15 5.14 13.56
CA PRO A 34 1.40 4.42 13.41
C PRO A 34 1.20 3.00 12.84
N GLY A 35 0.12 2.29 13.18
CA GLY A 35 -0.20 0.99 12.59
C GLY A 35 -0.45 1.03 11.08
N LEU A 36 -1.07 2.10 10.57
CA LEU A 36 -1.31 2.31 9.15
C LEU A 36 0.00 2.49 8.40
N TRP A 37 0.97 3.19 9.00
CA TRP A 37 2.30 3.34 8.41
C TRP A 37 3.00 1.98 8.23
N PHE A 38 2.88 1.08 9.21
CA PHE A 38 3.37 -0.30 9.05
C PHE A 38 2.71 -1.02 7.88
N LEU A 39 1.39 -0.87 7.70
CA LEU A 39 0.68 -1.45 6.57
C LEU A 39 1.18 -0.89 5.24
N VAL A 40 1.38 0.43 5.16
CA VAL A 40 1.90 1.10 3.95
C VAL A 40 3.31 0.62 3.61
N ILE A 41 4.22 0.54 4.59
CA ILE A 41 5.58 0.02 4.37
C ILE A 41 5.52 -1.45 3.93
N TYR A 42 4.71 -2.26 4.59
CA TYR A 42 4.57 -3.68 4.28
C TYR A 42 4.09 -3.90 2.84
N LEU A 43 3.06 -3.15 2.42
CA LEU A 43 2.56 -3.20 1.05
C LEU A 43 3.60 -2.66 0.06
N GLY A 44 4.32 -1.59 0.40
CA GLY A 44 5.42 -1.07 -0.41
C GLY A 44 6.52 -2.12 -0.62
N ALA A 45 6.91 -2.83 0.43
CA ALA A 45 7.89 -3.91 0.37
C ALA A 45 7.40 -5.08 -0.50
N LEU A 46 6.11 -5.47 -0.36
CA LEU A 46 5.49 -6.48 -1.22
C LEU A 46 5.50 -6.09 -2.70
N VAL A 47 5.16 -4.85 -3.01
CA VAL A 47 5.17 -4.33 -4.39
C VAL A 47 6.59 -4.35 -4.95
N VAL A 48 7.59 -3.91 -4.18
CA VAL A 48 8.99 -3.96 -4.61
C VAL A 48 9.45 -5.40 -4.82
N MET A 49 9.14 -6.32 -3.90
CA MET A 49 9.45 -7.74 -4.01
C MET A 49 8.79 -8.37 -5.24
N TYR A 50 7.57 -7.97 -5.55
CA TYR A 50 6.89 -8.45 -6.74
C TYR A 50 7.48 -7.85 -8.02
N ALA A 51 7.85 -6.57 -7.99
CA ALA A 51 8.47 -5.89 -9.12
C ALA A 51 9.79 -6.54 -9.55
N THR A 52 10.59 -7.07 -8.60
CA THR A 52 11.84 -7.76 -8.93
C THR A 52 11.64 -9.02 -9.76
N ALA A 53 10.49 -9.69 -9.66
CA ALA A 53 10.19 -10.88 -10.44
C ALA A 53 10.09 -10.62 -11.95
N PHE A 54 9.83 -9.36 -12.35
CA PHE A 54 9.78 -8.95 -13.76
C PHE A 54 11.15 -8.61 -14.35
N TRP A 55 12.20 -8.48 -13.52
CA TRP A 55 13.57 -8.30 -13.99
C TRP A 55 14.27 -9.65 -14.15
N HIS A 56 15.10 -9.77 -15.17
CA HIS A 56 15.90 -10.98 -15.40
C HIS A 56 17.38 -10.66 -15.29
N LEU A 57 18.15 -11.67 -14.91
CA LEU A 57 19.60 -11.62 -14.94
C LEU A 57 20.07 -12.14 -16.31
N ASP A 58 21.04 -11.44 -16.87
CA ASP A 58 21.75 -11.93 -18.05
C ASP A 58 22.66 -13.10 -17.63
N ALA A 59 22.52 -14.25 -18.31
CA ALA A 59 23.21 -15.48 -17.93
C ALA A 59 24.72 -15.47 -18.19
N PHE A 60 25.21 -14.54 -19.02
CA PHE A 60 26.62 -14.44 -19.37
C PHE A 60 27.35 -13.38 -18.53
N THR A 61 26.68 -12.28 -18.21
CA THR A 61 27.28 -11.15 -17.49
C THR A 61 26.88 -11.07 -16.02
N GLY A 62 25.81 -11.76 -15.61
CA GLY A 62 25.25 -11.68 -14.25
C GLY A 62 24.61 -10.33 -13.91
N LEU A 63 24.42 -9.44 -14.89
CA LEU A 63 23.85 -8.12 -14.68
C LEU A 63 22.33 -8.17 -14.61
N VAL A 64 21.75 -7.38 -13.69
CA VAL A 64 20.31 -7.21 -13.57
C VAL A 64 19.81 -6.30 -14.68
N VAL A 65 19.08 -6.86 -15.64
CA VAL A 65 18.49 -6.08 -16.73
C VAL A 65 17.09 -5.61 -16.32
N ARG A 66 16.97 -4.30 -16.06
CA ARG A 66 15.73 -3.65 -15.58
C ARG A 66 14.73 -3.38 -16.70
N GLN A 67 14.54 -4.35 -17.57
CA GLN A 67 13.56 -4.30 -18.66
C GLN A 67 12.38 -5.22 -18.33
N PHE A 68 11.16 -4.77 -18.59
CA PHE A 68 9.95 -5.56 -18.34
C PHE A 68 10.00 -6.85 -19.15
N SER A 69 10.06 -8.01 -18.50
CA SER A 69 10.23 -9.29 -19.17
C SER A 69 9.46 -10.41 -18.47
N LEU A 70 8.86 -11.29 -19.28
CA LEU A 70 8.17 -12.51 -18.83
C LEU A 70 9.07 -13.75 -18.87
N SER A 71 10.37 -13.58 -19.16
CA SER A 71 11.31 -14.69 -19.32
C SER A 71 11.43 -15.59 -18.08
N ASN A 72 11.36 -15.01 -16.87
CA ASN A 72 11.38 -15.80 -15.62
C ASN A 72 10.17 -16.74 -15.52
N PHE A 73 8.99 -16.26 -15.90
CA PHE A 73 7.77 -17.07 -15.90
C PHE A 73 7.82 -18.18 -16.94
N LYS A 74 8.30 -17.85 -18.16
CA LYS A 74 8.47 -18.85 -19.22
C LYS A 74 9.44 -19.96 -18.80
N ARG A 75 10.53 -19.61 -18.12
CA ARG A 75 11.49 -20.61 -17.60
C ARG A 75 10.87 -21.57 -16.59
N ILE A 76 9.99 -21.10 -15.72
CA ILE A 76 9.29 -21.98 -14.74
C ILE A 76 8.38 -22.97 -15.45
N VAL A 77 7.73 -22.57 -16.55
CA VAL A 77 6.84 -23.43 -17.32
C VAL A 77 7.61 -24.42 -18.21
N ASP A 78 8.69 -23.98 -18.83
CA ASP A 78 9.46 -24.79 -19.77
C ASP A 78 10.37 -25.82 -19.09
N VAL A 79 10.69 -25.65 -17.79
CA VAL A 79 11.50 -26.62 -17.04
C VAL A 79 10.59 -27.77 -16.56
N PRO A 80 10.71 -28.98 -17.15
CA PRO A 80 9.97 -30.13 -16.65
C PRO A 80 10.49 -30.52 -15.25
N VAL A 81 9.56 -30.97 -14.39
CA VAL A 81 9.87 -31.47 -13.02
C VAL A 81 10.44 -32.88 -13.06
#